data_AF-A0A7C9LXP6-F1
#
_entry.id   AF-A0A7C9LXP6-F1
#
_cell.length_a   1.000
_cell.length_b   1.000
_cell.length_c   1.000
_cell.angle_alpha   90.00
_cell.angle_beta   90.00
_cell.angle_gamma   90.00
#
_symmetry.space_group_name_H-M   'P 1'
#
loop_
_entity.id
_entity.type
_entity.pdbx_description
1 polymer ?
#
loop_
_entity_poly.entity_id
_entity_poly.type
_entity_poly.pdbx_seq_one_letter_code
_entity_poly.pdbx_strand_id
1 'polypeptide(L)'
;MQQVTLSALTALISSSERARVIKNGAVVFADWGYYLKECYQEKGFTGDEIVTDFRAHLDVAHKDWRKLGLMPPLDQESTPQYIAGDMHINMYYDIYI
;
A
#
# COMPACT_ATOMS: atom_id res chain seq x y z
N MET A 1 25.42 6.05 1.11
CA MET A 1 23.99 5.95 1.48
C MET A 1 23.76 4.57 2.03
N GLN A 2 23.07 4.47 3.17
CA GLN A 2 22.68 3.16 3.71
C GLN A 2 21.60 2.58 2.81
N GLN A 3 21.80 1.36 2.31
CA GLN A 3 20.78 0.64 1.56
C GLN A 3 19.75 0.10 2.53
N VAL A 4 18.47 0.27 2.21
CA VAL A 4 17.35 -0.26 2.98
C VAL A 4 16.77 -1.42 2.18
N THR A 5 16.66 -2.59 2.81
CA THR A 5 16.01 -3.76 2.19
C THR A 5 14.50 -3.72 2.41
N LEU A 6 13.76 -4.43 1.58
CA LEU A 6 12.31 -4.55 1.69
C LEU A 6 11.90 -5.04 3.09
N SER A 7 12.57 -6.09 3.60
CA SER A 7 12.31 -6.64 4.94
C SER A 7 12.59 -5.65 6.07
N ALA A 8 13.69 -4.89 5.97
CA ALA A 8 14.03 -3.88 6.96
C ALA A 8 12.99 -2.76 7.02
N LEU A 9 12.46 -2.33 5.86
CA LEU A 9 11.41 -1.33 5.79
C LEU A 9 10.06 -1.87 6.27
N THR A 10 9.63 -3.04 5.81
CA THR A 10 8.31 -3.61 6.15
C THR A 10 8.21 -4.00 7.62
N ALA A 11 9.34 -4.25 8.31
CA ALA A 11 9.37 -4.42 9.75
C ALA A 11 8.88 -3.18 10.53
N LEU A 12 9.00 -1.98 9.94
CA LEU A 12 8.59 -0.70 10.54
C LEU A 12 7.14 -0.32 10.24
N ILE A 13 6.52 -0.96 9.25
CA ILE A 13 5.14 -0.70 8.84
C ILE A 13 4.18 -1.41 9.80
N SER A 14 3.11 -0.73 10.21
CA SER A 14 2.07 -1.36 11.03
C SER A 14 1.23 -2.31 10.17
N SER A 15 0.76 -3.42 10.74
CA SER A 15 0.02 -4.45 10.00
C SER A 15 -1.32 -3.97 9.41
N SER A 16 -1.87 -2.87 9.92
CA SER A 16 -3.15 -2.29 9.51
C SER A 16 -3.07 -1.33 8.32
N GLU A 17 -1.87 -1.07 7.78
CA GLU A 17 -1.70 -0.17 6.64
C GLU A 17 -1.70 -0.96 5.32
N ARG A 18 -2.12 -0.33 4.24
CA ARG A 18 -2.02 -0.92 2.89
C ARG A 18 -0.64 -0.63 2.32
N ALA A 19 -0.12 -1.54 1.52
CA ALA A 19 1.17 -1.39 0.87
C ALA A 19 1.08 -1.81 -0.59
N ARG A 20 1.81 -1.09 -1.44
CA ARG A 20 2.03 -1.42 -2.85
C ARG A 20 3.53 -1.55 -3.09
N VAL A 21 3.93 -2.64 -3.72
CA VAL A 21 5.31 -2.80 -4.20
C VAL A 21 5.31 -2.53 -5.69
N ILE A 22 6.15 -1.60 -6.10
CA ILE A 22 6.26 -1.13 -7.48
C ILE A 22 7.65 -1.51 -7.99
N LYS A 23 7.68 -2.37 -9.01
CA LYS A 23 8.90 -2.83 -9.66
C LYS A 23 8.88 -2.44 -11.12
N ASN A 24 9.89 -1.70 -11.58
CA ASN A 24 9.98 -1.19 -12.96
C ASN A 24 8.70 -0.44 -13.41
N GLY A 25 8.08 0.31 -12.49
CA GLY A 25 6.85 1.06 -12.75
C GLY A 25 5.55 0.24 -12.74
N ALA A 26 5.63 -1.09 -12.57
CA ALA A 26 4.45 -1.95 -12.44
C ALA A 26 4.18 -2.29 -10.96
N VAL A 27 2.91 -2.25 -10.56
CA VAL A 27 2.48 -2.72 -9.24
C VAL A 27 2.52 -4.25 -9.24
N VAL A 28 3.45 -4.83 -8.47
CA VAL A 28 3.64 -6.29 -8.34
C VAL A 28 3.01 -6.85 -7.08
N PHE A 29 2.64 -5.99 -6.14
CA PHE A 29 1.87 -6.31 -4.95
C PHE A 29 1.01 -5.11 -4.56
N ALA A 30 -0.23 -5.33 -4.13
CA ALA A 30 -1.11 -4.31 -3.58
C ALA A 30 -2.11 -4.96 -2.61
N ASP A 31 -1.80 -4.94 -1.31
CA ASP A 31 -2.63 -5.55 -0.27
C ASP A 31 -2.24 -4.99 1.11
N TRP A 32 -2.71 -5.61 2.19
CA TRP A 32 -2.30 -5.31 3.56
C TRP A 32 -0.80 -5.50 3.75
N GLY A 33 -0.15 -4.51 4.39
CA GLY A 33 1.27 -4.53 4.73
C GLY A 33 1.66 -5.72 5.61
N TYR A 34 0.70 -6.27 6.37
CA TYR A 34 0.86 -7.55 7.07
C TYR A 34 1.43 -8.66 6.17
N TYR A 35 0.90 -8.82 4.95
CA TYR A 35 1.36 -9.89 4.05
C TYR A 35 2.78 -9.66 3.52
N LEU A 36 3.22 -8.39 3.43
CA LEU A 36 4.60 -8.05 3.11
C LEU A 36 5.56 -8.21 4.29
N LYS A 37 5.05 -8.14 5.51
CA LYS A 37 5.86 -8.31 6.71
C LYS A 37 6.03 -9.79 7.06
N GLU A 38 4.93 -10.53 7.08
CA GLU A 38 4.89 -11.90 7.60
C GLU A 38 4.92 -12.98 6.50
N CYS A 39 4.52 -12.63 5.26
CA CYS A 39 4.30 -13.60 4.18
C CYS A 39 5.02 -13.23 2.87
N TYR A 40 6.07 -12.40 2.90
CA TYR A 40 6.70 -11.87 1.68
C TYR A 40 7.25 -12.97 0.74
N GLN A 41 7.74 -14.08 1.30
CA GLN A 41 8.20 -15.23 0.51
C GLN A 41 7.06 -15.88 -0.29
N GLU A 42 5.89 -16.03 0.31
CA GLU A 42 4.69 -16.54 -0.37
C GLU A 42 4.20 -15.59 -1.46
N LYS A 43 4.49 -14.29 -1.32
CA LYS A 43 4.21 -13.25 -2.31
C LYS A 43 5.31 -13.10 -3.36
N GLY A 44 6.34 -13.96 -3.33
CA GLY A 44 7.40 -14.02 -4.33
C GLY A 44 8.56 -13.05 -4.11
N PHE A 45 8.72 -12.51 -2.90
CA PHE A 45 9.84 -11.63 -2.53
C PHE A 45 10.88 -12.38 -1.68
N THR A 46 12.14 -11.95 -1.74
CA THR A 46 13.20 -12.47 -0.88
C THR A 46 13.33 -11.70 0.43
N GLY A 47 12.84 -10.46 0.48
CA GLY A 47 13.03 -9.53 1.59
C GLY A 47 14.35 -8.75 1.51
N ASP A 48 15.26 -9.14 0.61
CA ASP A 48 16.56 -8.48 0.39
C ASP A 48 16.53 -7.47 -0.75
N GLU A 49 15.38 -7.30 -1.41
CA GLU A 49 15.22 -6.31 -2.47
C GLU A 49 15.58 -4.92 -1.95
N ILE A 50 16.40 -4.20 -2.72
CA ILE A 50 16.84 -2.86 -2.33
C ILE A 50 15.70 -1.88 -2.62
N VAL A 51 15.22 -1.22 -1.58
CA VAL A 51 14.22 -0.15 -1.72
C VAL A 51 14.91 1.09 -2.26
N THR A 52 14.43 1.56 -3.41
CA THR A 52 14.97 2.75 -4.09
C THR A 52 14.22 4.03 -3.75
N ASP A 53 12.93 3.92 -3.43
CA ASP A 53 12.07 5.04 -3.01
C ASP A 53 10.93 4.51 -2.10
N PHE A 54 10.40 5.38 -1.23
CA PHE A 54 9.31 5.06 -0.31
C PHE A 54 8.40 6.27 -0.15
N ARG A 55 7.10 6.08 -0.39
CA ARG A 55 6.12 7.17 -0.32
C ARG A 55 4.88 6.77 0.45
N ALA A 56 4.43 7.66 1.33
CA ALA A 56 3.16 7.53 2.03
C ALA A 56 2.09 8.32 1.26
N HIS A 57 0.97 7.65 1.00
CA HIS A 57 -0.20 8.20 0.34
C HIS A 57 -1.41 8.04 1.25
N LEU A 58 -1.95 9.17 1.70
CA LEU A 58 -3.26 9.18 2.35
C LEU A 58 -4.32 9.17 1.25
N ASP A 59 -5.03 8.06 1.12
CA ASP A 59 -6.19 7.93 0.24
C ASP A 59 -7.44 8.34 1.01
N VAL A 60 -8.11 9.37 0.52
CA VAL A 60 -9.31 9.94 1.11
C VAL A 60 -10.36 9.99 0.03
N ALA A 61 -11.39 9.17 0.15
CA ALA A 61 -12.44 9.12 -0.85
C ALA A 61 -13.83 8.94 -0.25
N HIS A 62 -14.80 9.51 -0.95
CA HIS A 62 -16.22 9.48 -0.59
C HIS A 62 -16.89 8.26 -1.22
N LYS A 63 -17.83 7.60 -0.53
CA LYS A 63 -18.55 6.41 -1.04
C LYS A 63 -19.23 6.63 -2.40
N ASP A 64 -19.77 7.84 -2.59
CA ASP A 64 -20.45 8.26 -3.83
C ASP A 64 -19.54 9.03 -4.80
N TRP A 65 -18.20 8.85 -4.76
CA TRP A 65 -17.24 9.57 -5.61
C TRP A 65 -17.66 9.62 -7.09
N ARG A 66 -18.18 8.51 -7.63
CA ARG A 66 -18.62 8.41 -9.02
C ARG A 66 -19.82 9.30 -9.33
N LYS A 67 -20.81 9.38 -8.43
CA LYS A 67 -21.99 10.24 -8.61
C LYS A 67 -21.63 11.72 -8.47
N LEU A 68 -20.66 12.02 -7.62
CA LEU A 68 -20.18 13.37 -7.33
C LEU A 68 -19.09 13.85 -8.29
N GLY A 69 -18.60 13.01 -9.20
CA GLY A 69 -17.51 13.34 -10.13
C GLY A 69 -16.15 13.56 -9.44
N LEU A 70 -15.96 12.94 -8.26
CA LEU A 70 -14.72 13.02 -7.49
C LEU A 70 -13.69 11.99 -7.98
N MET A 71 -12.43 12.17 -7.56
CA MET A 71 -11.38 11.18 -7.82
C MET A 71 -11.76 9.82 -7.21
N PRO A 72 -11.50 8.71 -7.94
CA PRO A 72 -11.71 7.38 -7.39
C PRO A 72 -10.71 7.07 -6.28
N PRO A 73 -11.07 6.16 -5.35
CA PRO A 73 -10.09 5.60 -4.42
C PRO A 73 -9.03 4.79 -5.16
N LEU A 74 -7.89 4.60 -4.51
CA LEU A 74 -6.76 3.85 -5.09
C LEU A 74 -7.10 2.37 -5.30
N ASP A 75 -7.88 1.78 -4.38
CA ASP A 75 -8.40 0.41 -4.48
C ASP A 75 -9.92 0.44 -4.58
N GLN A 76 -10.43 0.34 -5.81
CA GLN A 76 -11.87 0.37 -6.10
C GLN A 76 -12.57 -0.98 -5.88
N GLU A 77 -11.80 -2.08 -5.85
CA GLU A 77 -12.33 -3.44 -5.82
C GLU A 77 -12.48 -3.96 -4.38
N SER A 78 -11.68 -3.45 -3.43
CA SER A 78 -11.80 -3.85 -2.02
C SER A 78 -13.06 -3.30 -1.35
N THR A 79 -13.57 -4.03 -0.35
CA THR A 79 -14.68 -3.56 0.48
C THR A 79 -14.24 -2.32 1.27
N PRO A 80 -14.84 -1.13 1.05
CA PRO A 80 -14.37 0.09 1.68
C PRO A 80 -14.67 0.09 3.19
N GLN A 81 -13.71 0.53 3.99
CA GLN A 81 -13.91 0.76 5.43
C GLN A 81 -14.26 2.23 5.68
N TYR A 82 -15.53 2.53 5.87
CA TYR A 82 -16.00 3.88 6.15
C TYR A 82 -15.85 4.20 7.62
N ILE A 83 -15.00 5.18 7.94
CA ILE A 83 -14.65 5.56 9.31
C ILE A 83 -15.46 6.79 9.75
N ALA A 84 -15.94 7.60 8.80
CA ALA A 84 -16.72 8.81 9.05
C ALA A 84 -18.02 8.83 8.22
N GLY A 85 -18.80 7.74 8.25
CA GLY A 85 -20.14 7.63 7.66
C GLY A 85 -20.16 7.51 6.12
N ASP A 86 -19.57 8.47 5.41
CA ASP A 86 -19.52 8.52 3.95
C ASP A 86 -18.09 8.59 3.39
N MET A 87 -17.12 8.94 4.23
CA MET A 87 -15.70 8.94 3.90
C MET A 87 -15.01 7.65 4.36
N HIS A 88 -14.15 7.14 3.49
CA HIS A 88 -13.12 6.17 3.86
C HIS A 88 -11.75 6.84 3.77
N ILE A 89 -10.86 6.41 4.66
CA ILE A 89 -9.50 6.91 4.76
C ILE A 89 -8.59 5.68 4.87
N ASN A 90 -7.65 5.55 3.95
CA ASN A 90 -6.65 4.49 3.95
C ASN A 90 -5.26 5.10 3.84
N MET A 91 -4.30 4.57 4.59
CA MET A 91 -2.88 4.84 4.36
C MET A 91 -2.33 3.78 3.42
N TYR A 92 -1.74 4.22 2.31
CA TYR A 92 -1.01 3.38 1.36
C TYR A 92 0.46 3.74 1.39
N TYR A 93 1.32 2.73 1.51
CA TYR A 93 2.75 2.89 1.29
C TYR A 93 3.15 2.35 -0.08
N ASP A 94 3.74 3.21 -0.90
CA ASP A 94 4.37 2.81 -2.15
C ASP A 94 5.85 2.55 -1.88
N ILE A 95 6.26 1.30 -2.10
CA ILE A 95 7.62 0.81 -1.92
C ILE A 95 8.16 0.50 -3.32
N TYR A 96 9.19 1.22 -3.73
CA TYR A 96 9.82 1.04 -5.04
C TYR A 96 11.05 0.15 -4.91
N ILE A 97 11.11 -0.91 -5.73
CA ILE A 97 12.20 -1.90 -5.79
C ILE A 97 12.64 -2.20 -7.23
#